data_AF-A0A1T4ZAB2-F1
#
_entry.id   AF-A0A1T4ZAB2-F1
#
_cell.length_a   1.000
_cell.length_b   1.000
_cell.length_c   1.000
_cell.angle_alpha   90.00
_cell.angle_beta   90.00
_cell.angle_gamma   90.00
#
_symmetry.space_group_name_H-M   'P 1'
#
loop_
_entity.id
_entity.type
_entity.pdbx_description
1 polymer ?
#
loop_
_entity_poly.entity_id
_entity_poly.type
_entity_poly.pdbx_seq_one_letter_code
_entity_poly.pdbx_strand_id
1 'polypeptide(L)'
;MKPIFRLGASQRNSKFSDQGFTLIELLVVIIIIGILSVIATSSFLKFINRAKETEAIKILNYLEKLHESYINENQVLATSLTALEYNGKTETENYSIEFFSDNTILHGAIHIARSKKNELNSYIQIIYLKNNKIKCEAVPISNPDPLFLLIQVSINPKKFCP
;
A
#
# COMPACT_ATOMS: atom_id res chain seq x y z
N MET A 1 55.10 50.76 -48.93
CA MET A 1 54.97 49.59 -48.04
C MET A 1 54.07 50.00 -46.87
N LYS A 2 52.83 49.49 -46.80
CA LYS A 2 51.77 49.90 -45.84
C LYS A 2 52.08 49.39 -44.42
N PRO A 3 51.76 50.14 -43.34
CA PRO A 3 51.72 49.55 -42.01
C PRO A 3 50.41 48.75 -41.80
N ILE A 4 50.54 47.61 -41.12
CA ILE A 4 49.46 46.74 -40.68
C ILE A 4 48.85 47.34 -39.40
N PHE A 5 47.61 47.81 -39.49
CA PHE A 5 46.82 48.29 -38.35
C PHE A 5 46.26 47.06 -37.60
N ARG A 6 46.68 46.84 -36.35
CA ARG A 6 46.10 45.81 -35.47
C ARG A 6 44.96 46.42 -34.66
N LEU A 7 43.72 46.03 -34.98
CA LEU A 7 42.54 46.28 -34.15
C LEU A 7 42.66 45.48 -32.84
N GLY A 8 42.88 46.19 -31.73
CA GLY A 8 42.68 45.63 -30.40
C GLY A 8 41.19 45.40 -30.17
N ALA A 9 40.77 44.14 -30.06
CA ALA A 9 39.42 43.79 -29.64
C ALA A 9 39.22 44.23 -28.18
N SER A 10 38.35 45.20 -27.96
CA SER A 10 37.90 45.61 -26.62
C SER A 10 37.01 44.50 -26.04
N GLN A 11 37.59 43.65 -25.19
CA GLN A 11 36.81 42.73 -24.35
C GLN A 11 36.05 43.57 -23.32
N ARG A 12 34.77 43.85 -23.60
CA ARG A 12 33.83 44.36 -22.59
C ARG A 12 33.63 43.26 -21.55
N ASN A 13 34.33 43.38 -20.41
CA ASN A 13 33.96 42.68 -19.19
C ASN A 13 32.55 43.13 -18.80
N SER A 14 31.53 42.33 -19.12
CA SER A 14 30.22 42.45 -18.51
C SER A 14 30.39 42.06 -17.04
N LYS A 15 30.48 43.06 -16.17
CA LYS A 15 30.31 42.85 -14.73
C LYS A 15 28.91 42.26 -14.56
N PHE A 16 28.81 40.95 -14.38
CA PHE A 16 27.64 40.36 -13.74
C PHE A 16 27.52 41.06 -12.39
N SER A 17 26.45 41.81 -12.21
CA SER A 17 26.14 42.42 -10.93
C SER A 17 25.88 41.27 -9.95
N ASP A 18 26.80 41.06 -9.01
CA ASP A 18 26.60 40.20 -7.84
C ASP A 18 25.48 40.81 -6.99
N GLN A 19 24.24 40.54 -7.37
CA GLN A 19 23.04 40.83 -6.59
C GLN A 19 22.91 39.73 -5.54
N GLY A 20 23.37 40.00 -4.32
CA GLY A 20 23.15 39.12 -3.18
C GLY A 20 21.70 39.18 -2.70
N PHE A 21 21.13 38.03 -2.32
CA PHE A 21 19.84 37.97 -1.65
C PHE A 21 19.89 38.68 -0.30
N THR A 22 18.81 39.38 0.06
CA THR A 22 18.71 40.01 1.37
C THR A 22 18.40 38.96 2.45
N LEU A 23 18.89 39.17 3.67
CA LEU A 23 18.61 38.28 4.79
C LEU A 23 17.11 38.23 5.12
N ILE A 24 16.39 39.33 4.88
CA ILE A 24 14.95 39.40 5.09
C ILE A 24 14.15 38.60 4.05
N GLU A 25 14.58 38.57 2.78
CA GLU A 25 13.97 37.73 1.75
C GLU A 25 14.09 36.25 2.11
N LEU A 26 15.27 35.84 2.57
CA LEU A 26 15.48 34.46 3.00
C LEU A 26 14.70 34.13 4.28
N LEU A 27 14.56 35.09 5.20
CA LEU A 27 13.80 34.93 6.44
C LEU A 27 12.31 34.72 6.18
N VAL A 28 11.70 35.48 5.27
CA VAL A 28 10.27 35.31 4.94
C VAL A 28 10.05 33.95 4.27
N VAL A 29 10.96 33.51 3.40
CA VAL A 29 10.86 32.20 2.72
C VAL A 29 10.89 31.05 3.73
N ILE A 30 11.82 31.07 4.70
CA ILE A 30 11.88 30.00 5.72
C ILE A 30 10.64 29.96 6.61
N ILE A 31 10.03 31.12 6.89
CA ILE A 31 8.77 31.19 7.64
C ILE A 31 7.62 30.58 6.84
N ILE A 32 7.50 30.90 5.55
CA ILE A 32 6.45 30.37 4.68
C ILE A 32 6.58 28.84 4.53
N ILE A 33 7.78 28.31 4.22
CA ILE A 33 7.98 26.86 4.12
C ILE A 33 7.76 26.15 5.46
N GLY A 34 8.08 26.80 6.58
CA GLY A 34 7.83 26.27 7.93
C GLY A 34 6.35 26.05 8.19
N ILE A 35 5.50 27.05 7.89
CA ILE A 35 4.04 26.94 8.06
C ILE A 35 3.47 25.85 7.14
N LEU A 36 3.89 25.81 5.87
CA LEU A 36 3.41 24.80 4.92
C LEU A 36 3.81 23.37 5.32
N SER A 37 5.02 23.18 5.87
CA SER A 37 5.54 21.87 6.26
C SER A 37 4.72 21.20 7.37
N VAL A 38 4.30 21.96 8.38
CA VAL A 38 3.49 21.43 9.49
C VAL A 38 2.14 20.92 9.00
N ILE A 39 1.47 21.67 8.11
CA ILE A 39 0.17 21.28 7.55
C ILE A 39 0.32 20.01 6.69
N ALA A 40 1.35 19.96 5.86
CA ALA A 40 1.58 18.86 4.92
C ALA A 40 1.98 17.53 5.61
N THR A 41 2.64 17.58 6.77
CA THR A 41 3.13 16.36 7.43
C THR A 41 1.98 15.42 7.85
N SER A 42 0.86 15.97 8.30
CA SER A 42 -0.29 15.17 8.75
C SER A 42 -0.94 14.34 7.62
N SER A 43 -1.00 14.88 6.40
CA SER A 43 -1.52 14.16 5.24
C SER A 43 -0.49 13.18 4.69
N PHE A 44 0.80 13.53 4.73
CA PHE A 44 1.89 12.67 4.31
C PHE A 44 1.94 11.34 5.07
N LEU A 45 1.75 11.36 6.40
CA LEU A 45 1.69 10.13 7.20
C LEU A 45 0.55 9.20 6.78
N LYS A 46 -0.62 9.75 6.44
CA LYS A 46 -1.74 8.94 5.93
C LYS A 46 -1.40 8.29 4.59
N PHE A 47 -0.70 8.99 3.70
CA PHE A 47 -0.25 8.41 2.43
C PHE A 47 0.75 7.26 2.64
N ILE A 48 1.69 7.41 3.58
CA ILE A 48 2.61 6.32 3.95
C ILE A 48 1.83 5.11 4.46
N ASN A 49 0.83 5.32 5.33
CA ASN A 49 0.04 4.23 5.89
C ASN A 49 -0.81 3.54 4.82
N ARG A 50 -1.43 4.28 3.91
CA ARG A 50 -2.13 3.72 2.75
C ARG A 50 -1.19 2.90 1.85
N ALA A 51 0.05 3.39 1.63
CA ALA A 51 1.04 2.64 0.87
C ALA A 51 1.40 1.31 1.56
N LYS A 52 1.56 1.30 2.89
CA LYS A 52 1.76 0.07 3.68
C LYS A 52 0.54 -0.85 3.64
N GLU A 53 -0.68 -0.32 3.69
CA GLU A 53 -1.91 -1.12 3.57
C GLU A 53 -2.03 -1.83 2.21
N THR A 54 -1.45 -1.27 1.15
CA THR A 54 -1.40 -1.99 -0.15
C THR A 54 -0.63 -3.31 -0.08
N GLU A 55 0.27 -3.47 0.89
CA GLU A 55 0.98 -4.73 1.13
C GLU A 55 0.01 -5.86 1.50
N ALA A 56 -0.87 -5.61 2.48
CA ALA A 56 -1.89 -6.57 2.90
C ALA A 56 -2.81 -6.93 1.75
N ILE A 57 -3.34 -5.92 1.05
CA ILE A 57 -4.24 -6.13 -0.10
C ILE A 57 -3.56 -6.96 -1.20
N LYS A 58 -2.28 -6.70 -1.49
CA LYS A 58 -1.52 -7.49 -2.48
C LYS A 58 -1.36 -8.95 -2.07
N ILE A 59 -1.06 -9.22 -0.80
CA ILE A 59 -0.89 -10.58 -0.29
C ILE A 59 -2.23 -11.33 -0.36
N LEU A 60 -3.31 -10.70 0.09
CA LEU A 60 -4.66 -11.25 0.02
C LEU A 60 -5.07 -11.54 -1.43
N ASN A 61 -4.95 -10.57 -2.33
CA ASN A 61 -5.24 -10.76 -3.76
C ASN A 61 -4.36 -11.85 -4.42
N TYR A 62 -3.16 -12.09 -3.92
CA TYR A 62 -2.33 -13.18 -4.39
C TYR A 62 -2.87 -14.54 -3.91
N LEU A 63 -3.28 -14.66 -2.65
CA LEU A 63 -3.93 -15.87 -2.12
C LEU A 63 -5.25 -16.18 -2.83
N GLU A 64 -6.04 -15.15 -3.17
CA GLU A 64 -7.25 -15.29 -3.98
C GLU A 64 -6.98 -15.96 -5.32
N LYS A 65 -5.96 -15.47 -6.05
CA LYS A 65 -5.55 -16.06 -7.34
C LYS A 65 -5.07 -17.49 -7.22
N LEU A 66 -4.36 -17.82 -6.14
CA LEU A 66 -3.91 -19.19 -5.89
C LEU A 66 -5.12 -20.11 -5.66
N HIS A 67 -6.12 -19.66 -4.90
CA HIS A 67 -7.36 -20.40 -4.73
C HIS A 67 -8.11 -20.57 -6.06
N GLU A 68 -8.20 -19.52 -6.88
CA GLU A 68 -8.83 -19.59 -8.20
C GLU A 68 -8.16 -20.66 -9.09
N SER A 69 -6.83 -20.69 -9.13
CA SER A 69 -6.08 -21.72 -9.85
C SER A 69 -6.33 -23.11 -9.28
N TYR A 70 -6.24 -23.26 -7.95
CA TYR A 70 -6.39 -24.55 -7.29
C TYR A 70 -7.80 -25.14 -7.46
N ILE A 71 -8.83 -24.30 -7.40
CA ILE A 71 -10.23 -24.71 -7.62
C ILE A 71 -10.45 -25.11 -9.08
N ASN A 72 -9.83 -24.41 -10.03
CA ASN A 72 -9.93 -24.76 -11.45
C ASN A 72 -9.35 -26.16 -11.74
N GLU A 73 -8.35 -26.59 -10.98
CA GLU A 73 -7.71 -27.89 -11.12
C GLU A 73 -8.42 -28.99 -10.32
N ASN A 74 -8.79 -28.73 -9.07
CA ASN A 74 -9.24 -29.76 -8.12
C ASN A 74 -10.74 -29.73 -7.82
N GLN A 75 -11.46 -28.69 -8.27
CA GLN A 75 -12.89 -28.43 -7.97
C GLN A 75 -13.22 -28.29 -6.48
N VAL A 76 -12.21 -28.19 -5.61
CA VAL A 76 -12.32 -28.02 -4.16
C VAL A 76 -11.42 -26.88 -3.69
N LEU A 77 -11.70 -26.31 -2.52
CA LEU A 77 -10.80 -25.34 -1.92
C LEU A 77 -9.58 -26.02 -1.29
N ALA A 78 -8.43 -25.37 -1.42
CA ALA A 78 -7.26 -25.72 -0.64
C ALA A 78 -7.53 -25.48 0.85
N THR A 79 -7.17 -26.46 1.68
CA THR A 79 -7.34 -26.40 3.15
C THR A 79 -6.06 -26.00 3.88
N SER A 80 -4.97 -25.76 3.17
CA SER A 80 -3.69 -25.33 3.74
C SER A 80 -2.92 -24.43 2.76
N LEU A 81 -2.00 -23.60 3.28
CA LEU A 81 -1.07 -22.82 2.45
C LEU A 81 -0.15 -23.71 1.61
N THR A 82 0.19 -24.90 2.13
CA THR A 82 1.02 -25.86 1.40
C THR A 82 0.31 -26.40 0.16
N ALA A 83 -1.01 -26.64 0.25
CA ALA A 83 -1.81 -27.07 -0.90
C ALA A 83 -1.95 -25.95 -1.95
N LEU A 84 -1.86 -24.68 -1.55
CA LEU A 84 -1.82 -23.54 -2.47
C LEU A 84 -0.43 -23.27 -3.07
N GLU A 85 0.59 -24.03 -2.68
CA GLU A 85 1.99 -23.78 -3.05
C GLU A 85 2.42 -22.31 -2.77
N TYR A 86 1.87 -21.73 -1.70
CA TYR A 86 2.14 -20.34 -1.37
C TYR A 86 3.59 -20.17 -0.89
N ASN A 87 4.40 -19.49 -1.70
CA ASN A 87 5.81 -19.20 -1.41
C ASN A 87 6.04 -17.80 -0.82
N GLY A 88 4.97 -17.07 -0.51
CA GLY A 88 5.07 -15.76 0.12
C GLY A 88 5.35 -15.85 1.63
N LYS A 89 5.64 -14.69 2.24
CA LYS A 89 5.83 -14.62 3.69
C LYS A 89 4.48 -14.51 4.38
N THR A 90 4.21 -15.39 5.34
CA THR A 90 3.05 -15.29 6.24
C THR A 90 3.22 -14.19 7.28
N GLU A 91 4.45 -13.74 7.50
CA GLU A 91 4.76 -12.62 8.37
C GLU A 91 5.64 -11.60 7.66
N THR A 92 5.17 -10.37 7.66
CA THR A 92 5.92 -9.22 7.18
C THR A 92 6.20 -8.27 8.33
N GLU A 93 6.84 -7.13 8.02
CA GLU A 93 7.09 -6.08 9.00
C GLU A 93 5.79 -5.46 9.52
N ASN A 94 4.78 -5.34 8.66
CA ASN A 94 3.54 -4.64 8.96
C ASN A 94 2.37 -5.57 9.24
N TYR A 95 2.37 -6.80 8.71
CA TYR A 95 1.23 -7.71 8.78
C TYR A 95 1.63 -9.14 9.20
N SER A 96 0.71 -9.83 9.86
CA SER A 96 0.69 -11.29 10.00
C SER A 96 -0.54 -11.84 9.28
N ILE A 97 -0.33 -12.87 8.47
CA ILE A 97 -1.35 -13.50 7.65
C ILE A 97 -1.84 -14.76 8.34
N GLU A 98 -3.14 -14.82 8.60
CA GLU A 98 -3.83 -15.98 9.13
C GLU A 98 -4.76 -16.56 8.05
N PHE A 99 -4.79 -17.88 7.98
CA PHE A 99 -5.52 -18.62 6.99
C PHE A 99 -6.44 -19.61 7.69
N PHE A 100 -7.71 -19.60 7.29
CA PHE A 100 -8.71 -20.53 7.77
C PHE A 100 -9.49 -21.04 6.56
N SER A 101 -9.51 -22.33 6.31
CA SER A 101 -10.25 -22.91 5.20
C SER A 101 -10.95 -24.17 5.66
N ASP A 102 -12.21 -24.30 5.27
CA ASP A 102 -13.03 -25.47 5.58
C ASP A 102 -13.96 -25.78 4.41
N ASN A 103 -13.90 -27.03 3.97
CA ASN A 103 -14.70 -27.57 2.87
C ASN A 103 -16.02 -28.20 3.35
N THR A 104 -16.25 -28.30 4.67
CA THR A 104 -17.39 -29.03 5.25
C THR A 104 -18.51 -28.12 5.74
N ILE A 105 -18.19 -27.11 6.56
CA ILE A 105 -19.19 -26.20 7.13
C ILE A 105 -19.15 -24.87 6.38
N LEU A 106 -17.96 -24.30 6.19
CA LEU A 106 -17.79 -22.98 5.57
C LEU A 106 -17.91 -23.01 4.03
N HIS A 107 -17.53 -24.12 3.39
CA HIS A 107 -17.37 -24.23 1.93
C HIS A 107 -16.58 -23.04 1.36
N GLY A 108 -15.54 -22.62 2.09
CA GLY A 108 -14.86 -21.36 1.86
C GLY A 108 -13.56 -21.22 2.66
N ALA A 109 -12.76 -20.22 2.26
CA ALA A 109 -11.54 -19.80 2.95
C ALA A 109 -11.67 -18.35 3.39
N ILE A 110 -11.14 -18.07 4.56
CA ILE A 110 -11.01 -16.76 5.16
C ILE A 110 -9.53 -16.51 5.36
N HIS A 111 -9.06 -15.42 4.77
CA HIS A 111 -7.71 -14.91 4.93
C HIS A 111 -7.78 -13.62 5.73
N ILE A 112 -6.94 -13.48 6.75
CA ILE A 112 -6.89 -12.29 7.58
C ILE A 112 -5.46 -11.75 7.52
N ALA A 113 -5.32 -10.50 7.12
CA ALA A 113 -4.08 -9.76 7.28
C ALA A 113 -4.21 -8.89 8.54
N ARG A 114 -3.72 -9.40 9.67
CA ARG A 114 -3.70 -8.67 10.94
C ARG A 114 -2.54 -7.69 10.93
N SER A 115 -2.86 -6.42 11.18
CA SER A 115 -1.84 -5.38 11.33
C SER A 115 -1.03 -5.59 12.62
N LYS A 116 0.29 -5.45 12.52
CA LYS A 116 1.22 -5.40 13.66
C LYS A 116 1.37 -3.99 14.24
N LYS A 117 0.90 -2.96 13.54
CA LYS A 117 1.05 -1.54 13.91
C LYS A 117 -0.33 -0.89 14.10
N ASN A 118 -0.53 -0.17 15.20
CA ASN A 118 -1.84 0.44 15.53
C ASN A 118 -2.32 1.48 14.49
N GLU A 119 -1.41 2.04 13.70
CA GLU A 119 -1.71 3.06 12.69
C GLU A 119 -2.25 2.49 11.37
N LEU A 120 -2.20 1.16 11.19
CA LEU A 120 -2.61 0.46 9.98
C LEU A 120 -3.87 -0.34 10.25
N ASN A 121 -4.78 -0.36 9.27
CA ASN A 121 -5.97 -1.19 9.34
C ASN A 121 -5.63 -2.66 9.10
N SER A 122 -6.35 -3.57 9.77
CA SER A 122 -6.31 -4.99 9.42
C SER A 122 -7.27 -5.26 8.27
N TYR A 123 -7.06 -6.33 7.51
CA TYR A 123 -7.91 -6.69 6.36
C TYR A 123 -8.40 -8.13 6.47
N ILE A 124 -9.62 -8.36 5.99
CA ILE A 124 -10.17 -9.70 5.81
C ILE A 124 -10.50 -9.90 4.33
N GLN A 125 -10.25 -11.11 3.84
CA GLN A 125 -10.72 -11.56 2.55
C GLN A 125 -11.39 -12.91 2.71
N ILE A 126 -12.52 -13.08 2.02
CA ILE A 126 -13.30 -14.31 2.08
C ILE A 126 -13.48 -14.86 0.68
N ILE A 127 -13.37 -16.18 0.54
CA ILE A 127 -13.47 -16.91 -0.71
C ILE A 127 -14.53 -17.99 -0.48
N TYR A 128 -15.58 -18.01 -1.28
CA TYR A 128 -16.67 -18.99 -1.19
C TYR A 128 -16.83 -19.76 -2.51
N LEU A 129 -17.22 -21.04 -2.41
CA LEU A 129 -17.60 -21.88 -3.56
C LEU A 129 -19.10 -21.91 -3.84
N LYS A 130 -19.85 -20.85 -3.50
CA LYS A 130 -21.30 -20.87 -3.78
C LYS A 130 -21.57 -20.39 -5.21
N ASN A 131 -22.00 -21.31 -6.08
CA ASN A 131 -22.36 -21.06 -7.49
C ASN A 131 -21.20 -20.56 -8.38
N ASN A 132 -19.98 -21.07 -8.19
CA ASN A 132 -18.82 -20.75 -9.04
C ASN A 132 -18.39 -19.27 -9.05
N LYS A 133 -18.84 -18.46 -8.09
CA LYS A 133 -18.41 -17.05 -7.95
C LYS A 133 -17.42 -16.92 -6.79
N ILE A 134 -16.14 -16.93 -7.15
CA ILE A 134 -15.02 -16.68 -6.25
C ILE A 134 -14.66 -15.21 -6.41
N LYS A 135 -15.29 -14.32 -5.62
CA LYS A 135 -14.76 -12.96 -5.51
C LYS A 135 -15.35 -12.17 -4.37
N CYS A 136 -14.56 -11.95 -3.33
CA CYS A 136 -14.75 -10.86 -2.40
C CYS A 136 -13.44 -10.08 -2.35
N GLU A 137 -13.50 -8.76 -2.53
CA GLU A 137 -12.34 -7.90 -2.37
C GLU A 137 -11.93 -7.81 -0.89
N ALA A 138 -10.65 -7.58 -0.61
CA ALA A 138 -10.18 -7.40 0.75
C ALA A 138 -10.84 -6.17 1.41
N VAL A 139 -11.54 -6.39 2.52
CA VAL A 139 -12.25 -5.34 3.26
C VAL A 139 -11.48 -4.98 4.54
N PRO A 140 -11.32 -3.69 4.88
CA PRO A 140 -10.71 -3.29 6.13
C PRO A 140 -11.60 -3.66 7.33
N ILE A 141 -10.97 -4.15 8.40
CA ILE A 141 -11.61 -4.54 9.65
C ILE A 141 -10.99 -3.82 10.84
N SER A 142 -11.85 -3.41 11.78
CA SER A 142 -11.44 -2.70 13.00
C SER A 142 -10.97 -3.62 14.11
N ASN A 143 -11.46 -4.86 14.15
CA ASN A 143 -11.07 -5.86 15.14
C ASN A 143 -10.62 -7.16 14.43
N PRO A 144 -9.33 -7.52 14.50
CA PRO A 144 -8.78 -8.72 13.87
C PRO A 144 -8.93 -9.99 14.71
N ASP A 145 -9.80 -9.99 15.74
CA ASP A 145 -10.03 -11.18 16.56
C ASP A 145 -10.71 -12.31 15.75
N PRO A 146 -10.10 -13.51 15.63
CA PRO A 146 -10.59 -14.55 14.74
C PRO A 146 -11.99 -15.05 15.11
N LEU A 147 -12.28 -15.21 16.41
CA LEU A 147 -13.57 -15.73 16.88
C LEU A 147 -14.69 -14.75 16.57
N PHE A 148 -14.45 -13.46 16.82
CA PHE A 148 -15.42 -12.41 16.52
C PHE A 148 -15.72 -12.34 15.02
N LEU A 149 -14.69 -12.43 14.17
CA LEU A 149 -14.84 -12.38 12.72
C LEU A 149 -15.60 -13.58 12.18
N LEU A 150 -15.29 -14.80 12.64
CA LEU A 150 -16.01 -16.00 12.20
C LEU A 150 -17.51 -15.89 12.48
N ILE A 151 -17.89 -15.38 13.66
CA ILE A 151 -19.29 -15.13 14.02
C ILE A 151 -19.91 -14.09 13.08
N GLN A 152 -19.26 -12.94 12.88
CA GLN A 152 -19.79 -11.86 12.04
C GLN A 152 -19.96 -12.29 10.57
N VAL A 153 -18.98 -13.03 10.04
CA VAL A 153 -18.98 -13.55 8.68
C VAL A 153 -20.10 -14.58 8.50
N SER A 154 -20.31 -15.45 9.49
CA SER A 154 -21.41 -16.43 9.48
C SER A 154 -22.79 -15.74 9.50
N ILE A 155 -22.95 -14.66 10.27
CA ILE A 155 -24.22 -13.94 10.42
C ILE A 155 -24.53 -13.06 9.20
N ASN A 156 -23.54 -12.33 8.66
CA ASN A 156 -23.74 -11.42 7.54
C ASN A 156 -22.54 -11.44 6.57
N PRO A 157 -22.44 -12.46 5.71
CA PRO A 157 -21.32 -12.61 4.79
C PRO A 157 -21.27 -11.50 3.73
N LYS A 158 -22.42 -10.91 3.35
CA LYS A 158 -22.51 -9.83 2.36
C LYS A 158 -21.82 -8.54 2.82
N LYS A 159 -21.70 -8.31 4.14
CA LYS A 159 -21.01 -7.14 4.68
C LYS A 159 -19.50 -7.16 4.38
N PHE A 160 -18.94 -8.36 4.28
CA PHE A 160 -17.52 -8.60 4.05
C PHE A 160 -17.22 -9.04 2.61
N CYS A 161 -18.26 -9.05 1.77
CA CYS A 161 -18.21 -9.38 0.36
C CYS A 161 -19.18 -8.45 -0.38
N PRO A 162 -18.80 -7.17 -0.56
CA PRO A 162 -19.60 -6.20 -1.30
C PRO A 162 -19.74 -6.57 -2.78
#